data_AF-A0A6P5D1F7-F1
#
_entry.id   AF-A0A6P5D1F7-F1
#
_cell.length_a   1.000
_cell.length_b   1.000
_cell.length_c   1.000
_cell.angle_alpha   90.00
_cell.angle_beta   90.00
_cell.angle_gamma   90.00
#
_symmetry.space_group_name_H-M   'P 1'
#
loop_
_entity.id
_entity.type
_entity.pdbx_description
1 polymer ?
#
loop_
_entity_poly.entity_id
_entity_poly.type
_entity_poly.pdbx_seq_one_letter_code
_entity_poly.pdbx_strand_id
1 'polypeptide(L)'
;MERALRSVARSPSGDVGRVAGTEDRASVPATYRKDFRVRCTSKRAVTEMLELCSSFVQKLGDALPEEIREPALRDAQWTFESAVQENVSINGQAWQEASDDCFMDSDIKVLEDQFDEIIVDLATKRKQYPRKILEYVIKIIKAQQEILKQYHPVVHLLDLKYDPDPAPRLENLRCRGGAVAKEISEAMKVTTY
;
A
#
# COMPACT_ATOMS: atom_id res chain seq x y z
N MET A 1 10.12 15.27 1.26
CA MET A 1 8.71 15.71 1.41
C MET A 1 7.93 14.94 0.36
N GLU A 2 6.95 14.10 0.64
CA GLU A 2 6.14 13.91 1.83
C GLU A 2 5.42 12.55 1.68
N ARG A 3 5.22 11.86 2.81
CA ARG A 3 4.43 10.63 2.93
C ARG A 3 2.98 10.91 2.57
N ALA A 4 2.35 10.04 1.78
CA ALA A 4 0.89 9.92 1.75
C ALA A 4 0.47 8.64 2.46
N LEU A 5 0.00 8.81 3.69
CA LEU A 5 -0.63 7.79 4.54
C LEU A 5 -2.02 7.44 4.00
N ARG A 6 -2.40 6.17 4.16
CA ARG A 6 -3.76 5.66 3.97
C ARG A 6 -4.75 6.37 4.91
N SER A 7 -5.94 6.67 4.41
CA SER A 7 -7.18 6.66 5.21
C SER A 7 -8.39 6.63 4.27
N VAL A 8 -9.06 5.49 4.18
CA VAL A 8 -10.42 5.41 3.62
C VAL A 8 -11.36 5.41 4.81
N ALA A 9 -11.86 6.60 5.13
CA ALA A 9 -12.96 6.80 6.03
C ALA A 9 -14.28 6.50 5.31
N ARG A 10 -15.15 5.83 6.06
CA ARG A 10 -16.44 5.25 5.70
C ARG A 10 -17.49 6.35 5.52
N SER A 11 -18.17 6.39 4.37
CA SER A 11 -19.37 7.22 4.18
C SER A 11 -20.61 6.48 4.72
N PRO A 12 -21.57 7.17 5.37
CA PRO A 12 -22.91 6.66 5.61
C PRO A 12 -23.89 7.24 4.59
N SER A 13 -24.82 6.44 4.08
CA SER A 13 -26.05 6.94 3.48
C SER A 13 -27.19 5.97 3.77
N GLY A 14 -28.23 6.46 4.46
CA GLY A 14 -29.53 5.79 4.59
C GLY A 14 -30.22 5.65 3.22
N ASP A 15 -31.41 5.12 3.09
CA ASP A 15 -32.51 4.96 4.03
C ASP A 15 -33.52 3.95 3.43
N VAL A 16 -34.27 3.30 4.33
CA VAL A 16 -35.56 2.59 4.22
C VAL A 16 -36.01 1.91 2.91
N GLY A 17 -36.30 0.61 3.04
CA GLY A 17 -37.22 -0.14 2.19
C GLY A 17 -37.67 -1.44 2.87
N ARG A 18 -38.81 -1.37 3.58
CA ARG A 18 -39.48 -2.48 4.28
C ARG A 18 -40.18 -3.41 3.25
N VAL A 19 -40.18 -4.73 3.47
CA VAL A 19 -41.37 -5.64 3.45
C VAL A 19 -40.99 -7.13 3.46
N ALA A 20 -41.56 -7.81 4.47
CA ALA A 20 -42.09 -9.19 4.61
C ALA A 20 -41.45 -10.44 3.97
N GLY A 21 -41.35 -11.48 4.84
CA GLY A 21 -41.26 -12.92 4.52
C GLY A 21 -39.84 -13.32 4.11
N THR A 22 -39.14 -14.26 4.74
CA THR A 22 -39.56 -15.58 5.22
C THR A 22 -38.39 -16.13 6.04
N GLU A 23 -38.71 -16.83 7.14
CA GLU A 23 -37.90 -17.85 7.82
C GLU A 23 -36.37 -17.74 7.67
N ASP A 24 -35.72 -17.00 8.56
CA ASP A 24 -34.28 -17.16 8.75
C ASP A 24 -34.01 -17.75 10.12
N ARG A 25 -33.39 -18.92 10.10
CA ARG A 25 -33.06 -19.71 11.28
C ARG A 25 -32.33 -18.81 12.27
N ALA A 26 -32.77 -18.87 13.53
CA ALA A 26 -32.09 -18.28 14.66
C ALA A 26 -30.58 -18.55 14.54
N SER A 27 -29.84 -17.52 14.16
CA SER A 27 -28.39 -17.48 14.31
C SER A 27 -28.15 -17.45 15.81
N VAL A 28 -28.01 -18.63 16.40
CA VAL A 28 -27.48 -18.78 17.75
C VAL A 28 -26.15 -18.03 17.75
N PRO A 29 -25.96 -17.00 18.58
CA PRO A 29 -24.66 -16.36 18.69
C PRO A 29 -23.69 -17.46 19.07
N ALA A 30 -22.63 -17.64 18.27
CA ALA A 30 -21.59 -18.60 18.56
C ALA A 30 -21.13 -18.35 20.00
N THR A 31 -21.64 -19.16 20.91
CA THR A 31 -21.14 -19.20 22.28
C THR A 31 -19.65 -19.44 22.09
N TYR A 32 -18.82 -18.58 22.66
CA TYR A 32 -17.40 -18.86 22.81
C TYR A 32 -17.33 -20.14 23.63
N ARG A 33 -17.39 -21.30 22.97
CA ARG A 33 -17.30 -22.59 23.64
C ARG A 33 -15.92 -22.58 24.27
N LYS A 34 -15.92 -22.59 25.60
CA LYS A 34 -14.69 -22.69 26.37
C LYS A 34 -14.00 -23.97 25.94
N ASP A 35 -12.76 -23.87 25.49
CA ASP A 35 -11.96 -25.05 25.20
C ASP A 35 -11.66 -25.74 26.53
N PHE A 36 -12.15 -26.97 26.69
CA PHE A 36 -11.95 -27.79 27.88
C PHE A 36 -10.67 -28.63 27.80
N ARG A 37 -10.03 -28.67 26.64
CA ARG A 37 -8.78 -29.41 26.43
C ARG A 37 -7.65 -28.78 27.26
N VAL A 38 -6.73 -29.62 27.70
CA VAL A 38 -5.52 -29.16 28.38
C VAL A 38 -4.66 -28.38 27.40
N ARG A 39 -4.36 -27.12 27.71
CA ARG A 39 -3.55 -26.26 26.86
C ARG A 39 -2.07 -26.56 27.06
N CYS A 40 -1.43 -27.01 26.01
CA CYS A 40 0.00 -27.22 25.91
C CYS A 40 0.60 -26.27 24.88
N THR A 41 1.90 -26.00 24.99
CA THR A 41 2.63 -25.11 24.07
C THR A 41 3.57 -25.86 23.13
N SER A 42 3.88 -27.12 23.44
CA SER A 42 4.77 -27.97 22.67
C SER A 42 4.12 -29.32 22.40
N LYS A 43 3.90 -29.63 21.13
CA LYS A 43 3.41 -30.94 20.68
C LYS A 43 4.43 -32.03 21.00
N ARG A 44 5.72 -31.77 20.71
CA ARG A 44 6.85 -32.64 21.04
C ARG A 44 6.88 -33.08 22.50
N ALA A 45 6.74 -32.15 23.45
CA ALA A 45 6.77 -32.51 24.87
C ALA A 45 5.63 -33.45 25.28
N VAL A 46 4.45 -33.30 24.66
CA VAL A 46 3.31 -34.20 24.89
C VAL A 46 3.60 -35.57 24.27
N THR A 47 4.17 -35.62 23.07
CA THR A 47 4.59 -36.87 22.41
C THR A 47 5.63 -37.63 23.24
N GLU A 48 6.67 -36.95 23.73
CA GLU A 48 7.70 -37.55 24.60
C GLU A 48 7.08 -38.11 25.90
N MET A 49 6.12 -37.40 26.49
CA MET A 49 5.41 -37.90 27.67
C MET A 49 4.53 -39.12 27.36
N LEU A 50 3.87 -39.14 26.20
CA LEU A 50 3.09 -40.29 25.75
C LEU A 50 4.00 -41.52 25.58
N GLU A 51 5.18 -41.35 24.97
CA GLU A 51 6.17 -42.42 24.80
C GLU A 51 6.64 -43.00 26.14
N LEU A 52 6.91 -42.14 27.13
CA LEU A 52 7.23 -42.59 28.49
C LEU A 52 6.08 -43.38 29.11
N CYS A 53 4.84 -42.92 28.91
CA CYS A 53 3.64 -43.57 29.40
C CYS A 53 3.34 -44.91 28.70
N SER A 54 3.78 -45.10 27.45
CA SER A 54 3.59 -46.36 26.71
C SER A 54 4.12 -47.57 27.45
N SER A 55 5.18 -47.41 28.26
CA SER A 55 5.70 -48.49 29.10
C SER A 55 4.69 -49.02 30.13
N PHE A 56 3.77 -48.18 30.61
CA PHE A 56 2.71 -48.62 31.53
C PHE A 56 1.62 -49.39 30.80
N VAL A 57 1.26 -48.97 29.59
CA VAL A 57 0.29 -49.68 28.74
C VAL A 57 0.84 -51.05 28.36
N GLN A 58 2.12 -51.14 28.01
CA GLN A 58 2.79 -52.42 27.71
C GLN A 58 2.73 -53.39 28.89
N LYS A 59 2.95 -52.92 30.12
CA LYS A 59 2.86 -53.75 31.34
C LYS A 59 1.46 -54.32 31.60
N LEU A 60 0.40 -53.74 31.05
CA LEU A 60 -0.94 -54.33 31.14
C LEU A 60 -1.02 -55.68 30.42
N GLY A 61 -0.14 -55.93 29.45
CA GLY A 61 -0.08 -57.17 28.69
C GLY A 61 0.41 -58.38 29.48
N ASP A 62 1.14 -58.17 30.58
CA ASP A 62 1.68 -59.25 31.41
C ASP A 62 0.56 -60.12 32.04
N ALA A 63 -0.63 -59.53 32.22
CA ALA A 63 -1.82 -60.20 32.73
C ALA A 63 -2.68 -60.85 31.64
N LEU A 64 -2.35 -60.67 30.35
CA LEU A 64 -3.13 -61.15 29.22
C LEU A 64 -2.62 -62.49 28.65
N PRO A 65 -3.53 -63.36 28.16
CA PRO A 65 -3.16 -64.55 27.38
C PRO A 65 -2.36 -64.18 26.14
N GLU A 66 -1.36 -65.00 25.78
CA GLU A 66 -0.44 -64.70 24.68
C GLU A 66 -1.14 -64.54 23.33
N GLU A 67 -2.22 -65.29 23.10
CA GLU A 67 -2.96 -65.32 21.86
C GLU A 67 -3.63 -63.99 21.53
N ILE A 68 -3.99 -63.21 22.55
CA ILE A 68 -4.68 -61.92 22.41
C ILE A 68 -3.82 -60.73 22.84
N ARG A 69 -2.67 -60.97 23.48
CA ARG A 69 -1.85 -59.94 24.11
C ARG A 69 -1.45 -58.84 23.14
N GLU A 70 -0.83 -59.21 22.01
CA GLU A 70 -0.33 -58.25 21.02
C GLU A 70 -1.45 -57.37 20.41
N PRO A 71 -2.55 -57.93 19.85
CA PRO A 71 -3.62 -57.10 19.31
C PRO A 71 -4.33 -56.26 20.38
N ALA A 72 -4.53 -56.80 21.59
CA ALA A 72 -5.14 -56.05 22.69
C ALA A 72 -4.26 -54.89 23.17
N LEU A 73 -2.94 -55.09 23.26
CA LEU A 73 -1.99 -54.03 23.60
C LEU A 73 -1.94 -52.93 22.53
N ARG A 74 -1.96 -53.31 21.24
CA ARG A 74 -1.99 -52.35 20.12
C ARG A 74 -3.23 -51.47 20.17
N ASP A 75 -4.39 -52.08 20.40
CA ASP A 75 -5.66 -51.36 20.53
C ASP A 75 -5.71 -50.47 21.78
N ALA A 76 -5.21 -50.98 22.92
CA ALA A 76 -5.11 -50.20 24.16
C ALA A 76 -4.17 -48.99 23.99
N GLN A 77 -3.03 -49.17 23.33
CA GLN A 77 -2.07 -48.11 23.04
C GLN A 77 -2.69 -47.04 22.15
N TRP A 78 -3.29 -47.44 21.02
CA TRP A 78 -3.98 -46.52 20.11
C TRP A 78 -5.08 -45.74 20.83
N THR A 79 -5.91 -46.45 21.61
CA THR A 79 -7.02 -45.84 22.36
C THR A 79 -6.52 -44.84 23.41
N PHE A 80 -5.46 -45.21 24.15
CA PHE A 80 -4.83 -44.34 25.15
C PHE A 80 -4.28 -43.07 24.50
N GLU A 81 -3.44 -43.20 23.47
CA GLU A 81 -2.84 -42.06 22.79
C GLU A 81 -3.90 -41.17 22.14
N SER A 82 -4.88 -41.75 21.43
CA SER A 82 -5.96 -41.00 20.78
C SER A 82 -6.79 -40.22 21.80
N ALA A 83 -7.15 -40.85 22.93
CA ALA A 83 -7.91 -40.18 23.97
C ALA A 83 -7.13 -39.00 24.57
N VAL A 84 -5.81 -39.12 24.76
CA VAL A 84 -4.99 -37.99 25.21
C VAL A 84 -4.94 -36.89 24.15
N GLN A 85 -4.68 -37.24 22.89
CA GLN A 85 -4.57 -36.29 21.78
C GLN A 85 -5.87 -35.49 21.55
N GLU A 86 -7.04 -36.11 21.72
CA GLU A 86 -8.34 -35.44 21.63
C GLU A 86 -8.60 -34.46 22.78
N ASN A 87 -7.97 -34.70 23.94
CA ASN A 87 -8.19 -33.92 25.17
C ASN A 87 -7.10 -32.88 25.44
N VAL A 88 -6.14 -32.69 24.52
CA VAL A 88 -5.13 -31.63 24.57
C VAL A 88 -5.27 -30.66 23.39
N SER A 89 -4.85 -29.42 23.60
CA SER A 89 -4.71 -28.43 22.53
C SER A 89 -3.31 -27.83 22.54
N ILE A 90 -2.70 -27.68 21.37
CA ILE A 90 -1.38 -27.07 21.22
C ILE A 90 -1.57 -25.65 20.71
N ASN A 91 -1.23 -24.65 21.53
CA ASN A 91 -1.47 -23.24 21.21
C ASN A 91 -2.92 -22.93 20.77
N GLY A 92 -3.88 -23.66 21.32
CA GLY A 92 -5.32 -23.53 21.00
C GLY A 92 -5.78 -24.31 19.76
N GLN A 93 -4.86 -24.93 19.03
CA GLN A 93 -5.17 -25.79 17.88
C GLN A 93 -5.44 -27.23 18.32
N ALA A 94 -6.23 -27.96 17.51
CA ALA A 94 -6.39 -29.40 17.70
C ALA A 94 -5.09 -30.14 17.40
N TRP A 95 -4.90 -31.32 17.99
CA TRP A 95 -3.67 -32.12 17.82
C TRP A 95 -3.25 -32.35 16.37
N GLN A 96 -4.22 -32.62 15.48
CA GLN A 96 -3.97 -32.87 14.05
C GLN A 96 -3.61 -31.61 13.26
N GLU A 97 -4.07 -30.44 13.72
CA GLU A 97 -3.84 -29.15 13.05
C GLU A 97 -2.57 -28.45 13.55
N ALA A 98 -2.14 -28.82 14.76
CA ALA A 98 -0.96 -28.28 15.38
C ALA A 98 0.29 -28.75 14.64
N SER A 99 1.09 -27.78 14.22
CA SER A 99 2.42 -28.01 13.63
C SER A 99 3.30 -28.76 14.62
N ASP A 100 4.00 -29.77 14.12
CA ASP A 100 5.20 -30.25 14.78
C ASP A 100 6.32 -29.30 14.37
N ASP A 101 6.74 -28.39 15.26
CA ASP A 101 7.80 -27.40 15.01
C ASP A 101 9.20 -28.04 14.79
N CYS A 102 9.26 -29.32 14.40
CA CYS A 102 10.48 -29.99 13.96
C CYS A 102 10.75 -29.65 12.49
N PHE A 103 11.40 -28.52 12.25
CA PHE A 103 12.03 -28.28 10.96
C PHE A 103 13.07 -29.37 10.70
N MET A 104 13.01 -30.02 9.54
CA MET A 104 14.03 -30.97 9.13
C MET A 104 15.24 -30.19 8.60
N ASP A 105 16.44 -30.80 8.69
CA ASP A 105 17.66 -30.19 8.16
C ASP A 105 17.54 -29.83 6.67
N SER A 106 16.74 -30.58 5.90
CA SER A 106 16.42 -30.28 4.50
C SER A 106 15.67 -28.96 4.33
N ASP A 107 14.71 -28.67 5.21
CA ASP A 107 13.88 -27.47 5.14
C ASP A 107 14.72 -26.23 5.48
N ILE A 108 15.61 -26.37 6.47
CA ILE A 108 16.57 -25.34 6.86
C ILE A 108 17.52 -25.06 5.69
N LYS A 109 18.06 -26.09 5.03
CA LYS A 109 18.97 -25.92 3.89
C LYS A 109 18.32 -25.18 2.72
N VAL A 110 17.08 -25.53 2.37
CA VAL A 110 16.34 -24.82 1.32
C VAL A 110 16.15 -23.35 1.68
N LEU A 111 15.84 -23.05 2.94
CA LEU A 111 15.68 -21.68 3.41
C LEU A 111 17.00 -20.89 3.41
N GLU A 112 18.11 -21.52 3.81
CA GLU A 112 19.45 -20.94 3.79
C GLU A 112 19.87 -20.59 2.35
N ASP A 113 19.68 -21.51 1.40
CA ASP A 113 20.03 -21.28 -0.01
C ASP A 113 19.24 -20.11 -0.61
N GLN A 114 17.93 -20.03 -0.33
CA GLN A 114 17.08 -18.90 -0.74
C GLN A 114 17.53 -17.59 -0.10
N PHE A 115 17.93 -17.63 1.17
CA PHE A 115 18.40 -16.45 1.88
C PHE A 115 19.71 -15.94 1.27
N ASP A 116 20.66 -16.81 0.97
CA ASP A 116 21.92 -16.46 0.33
C ASP A 116 21.70 -15.86 -1.06
N GLU A 117 20.77 -16.40 -1.86
CA GLU A 117 20.39 -15.82 -3.15
C GLU A 117 19.90 -14.37 -2.98
N ILE A 118 18.99 -14.13 -2.04
CA ILE A 118 18.44 -12.79 -1.78
C ILE A 118 19.53 -11.84 -1.29
N ILE A 119 20.42 -12.30 -0.41
CA ILE A 119 21.53 -11.49 0.10
C ILE A 119 22.45 -11.07 -1.05
N VAL A 120 22.79 -11.99 -1.95
CA VAL A 120 23.64 -11.72 -3.11
C VAL A 120 22.95 -10.77 -4.10
N ASP A 121 21.68 -10.99 -4.45
CA ASP A 121 20.93 -10.07 -5.33
C ASP A 121 20.86 -8.68 -4.72
N LEU A 122 20.47 -8.57 -3.44
CA LEU A 122 20.32 -7.29 -2.77
C LEU A 122 21.66 -6.55 -2.65
N ALA A 123 22.75 -7.24 -2.32
CA ALA A 123 24.09 -6.66 -2.31
C ALA A 123 24.49 -6.16 -3.71
N THR A 124 24.19 -6.93 -4.74
CA THR A 124 24.44 -6.56 -6.14
C THR A 124 23.63 -5.34 -6.55
N LYS A 125 22.34 -5.28 -6.18
CA LYS A 125 21.46 -4.13 -6.43
C LYS A 125 21.99 -2.89 -5.72
N ARG A 126 22.28 -2.98 -4.43
CA ARG A 126 22.86 -1.88 -3.63
C ARG A 126 24.16 -1.36 -4.22
N LYS A 127 25.00 -2.23 -4.79
CA LYS A 127 26.26 -1.85 -5.44
C LYS A 127 26.07 -1.20 -6.81
N GLN A 128 25.24 -1.78 -7.68
CA GLN A 128 25.19 -1.42 -9.10
C GLN A 128 24.09 -0.41 -9.44
N TYR A 129 22.91 -0.52 -8.84
CA TYR A 129 21.75 0.26 -9.25
C TYR A 129 21.91 1.76 -9.01
N PRO A 130 22.48 2.24 -7.88
CA PRO A 130 22.73 3.66 -7.70
C PRO A 130 23.58 4.26 -8.82
N ARG A 131 24.58 3.52 -9.32
CA ARG A 131 25.44 3.97 -10.43
C ARG A 131 24.69 4.02 -11.76
N LYS A 132 23.88 3.00 -12.05
CA LYS A 132 23.03 2.97 -13.26
C LYS A 132 21.99 4.10 -13.23
N ILE A 133 21.30 4.28 -12.11
CA ILE A 133 20.32 5.36 -11.92
C ILE A 133 21.00 6.72 -12.11
N LEU A 134 22.17 6.93 -11.47
CA LEU A 134 22.93 8.15 -11.61
C LEU A 134 23.28 8.45 -13.08
N GLU A 135 23.73 7.44 -13.83
CA GLU A 135 24.03 7.58 -15.26
C GLU A 135 22.79 8.04 -16.06
N TYR A 136 21.63 7.41 -15.85
CA TYR A 136 20.38 7.79 -16.52
C TYR A 136 19.94 9.21 -16.15
N VAL A 137 19.99 9.56 -14.87
CA VAL A 137 19.59 10.90 -14.39
C VAL A 137 20.51 11.98 -14.98
N ILE A 138 21.83 11.74 -15.03
CA ILE A 138 22.78 12.67 -15.66
C ILE A 138 22.43 12.88 -17.15
N LYS A 139 22.10 11.80 -17.88
CA LYS A 139 21.70 11.92 -19.30
C LYS A 139 20.43 12.75 -19.47
N ILE A 140 19.42 12.52 -18.63
CA ILE A 140 18.15 13.27 -18.67
C ILE A 140 18.39 14.76 -18.39
N ILE A 141 19.14 15.09 -17.33
CA ILE A 141 19.42 16.49 -16.97
C ILE A 141 20.17 17.20 -18.10
N LYS A 142 21.17 16.55 -18.70
CA LYS A 142 21.91 17.12 -19.85
C LYS A 142 21.01 17.34 -21.05
N ALA A 143 20.12 16.40 -21.37
CA ALA A 143 19.18 16.54 -22.47
C ALA A 143 18.18 17.68 -22.23
N GLN A 144 17.63 17.81 -21.02
CA GLN A 144 16.76 18.92 -20.65
C GLN A 144 17.47 20.27 -20.76
N GLN A 145 18.71 20.36 -20.30
CA GLN A 145 19.51 21.57 -20.44
C GLN A 145 19.75 21.92 -21.91
N GLU A 146 20.00 20.93 -22.77
CA GLU A 146 20.22 21.16 -24.20
C GLU A 146 18.95 21.64 -24.91
N ILE A 147 17.80 21.05 -24.60
CA ILE A 147 16.49 21.52 -25.09
C ILE A 147 16.26 22.97 -24.66
N LEU A 148 16.59 23.31 -23.41
CA LEU A 148 16.43 24.68 -22.89
C LEU A 148 17.35 25.68 -23.58
N LYS A 149 18.57 25.29 -23.99
CA LYS A 149 19.45 26.18 -24.79
C LYS A 149 18.91 26.45 -26.19
N GLN A 150 18.26 25.45 -26.80
CA GLN A 150 17.64 25.61 -28.12
C GLN A 150 16.42 26.53 -28.08
N TYR A 151 15.80 26.68 -26.91
CA TYR A 151 14.66 27.57 -26.70
C TYR A 151 15.07 29.05 -26.87
N HIS A 152 14.72 29.65 -28.00
CA HIS A 152 14.75 31.10 -28.21
C HIS A 152 13.36 31.67 -27.88
N PRO A 153 13.26 32.73 -27.05
CA PRO A 153 11.97 33.26 -26.63
C PRO A 153 11.17 33.79 -27.82
N VAL A 154 10.05 33.12 -28.13
CA VAL A 154 9.09 33.51 -29.16
C VAL A 154 8.09 34.50 -28.55
N VAL A 155 8.50 35.74 -28.32
CA VAL A 155 7.58 36.89 -28.36
C VAL A 155 8.37 38.11 -28.82
N HIS A 156 8.34 38.38 -30.12
CA HIS A 156 8.68 39.72 -30.59
C HIS A 156 7.53 40.65 -30.17
N LEU A 157 7.84 41.69 -29.38
CA LEU A 157 6.89 42.75 -29.07
C LEU A 157 6.37 43.33 -30.38
N LEU A 158 5.05 43.27 -30.56
CA LEU A 158 4.38 43.92 -31.67
C LEU A 158 4.45 45.43 -31.42
N ASP A 159 5.35 46.13 -32.11
CA ASP A 159 5.48 47.58 -32.03
C ASP A 159 4.15 48.23 -32.42
N LEU A 160 3.37 48.65 -31.42
CA LEU A 160 2.17 49.44 -31.62
C LEU A 160 2.58 50.85 -32.00
N LYS A 161 2.83 51.09 -33.29
CA LYS A 161 3.11 52.43 -33.80
C LYS A 161 1.92 53.35 -33.54
N TYR A 162 2.17 54.47 -32.87
CA TYR A 162 1.22 55.57 -32.73
C TYR A 162 1.04 56.28 -34.08
N ASP A 163 -0.20 56.69 -34.39
CA ASP A 163 -0.60 57.28 -35.68
C ASP A 163 0.16 58.60 -35.95
N PRO A 164 0.57 58.94 -37.20
CA PRO A 164 1.44 60.09 -37.44
C PRO A 164 0.72 61.45 -37.39
N ASP A 165 1.48 62.40 -36.84
CA ASP A 165 1.38 63.86 -36.75
C ASP A 165 0.09 64.61 -37.20
N PRO A 166 -0.65 65.26 -36.28
CA PRO A 166 -1.80 66.13 -36.60
C PRO A 166 -1.41 67.52 -37.17
N ALA A 167 -0.13 67.80 -37.42
CA ALA A 167 0.40 69.07 -37.93
C ALA A 167 -0.43 69.77 -39.03
N PRO A 168 -0.91 69.11 -40.11
CA PRO A 168 -1.67 69.81 -41.14
C PRO A 168 -3.01 70.39 -40.63
N ARG A 169 -3.62 69.73 -39.63
CA ARG A 169 -4.85 70.24 -38.99
C ARG A 169 -4.53 71.42 -38.07
N LEU A 170 -3.42 71.36 -37.35
CA LEU A 170 -2.94 72.44 -36.49
C LEU A 170 -2.60 73.71 -37.29
N GLU A 171 -1.94 73.56 -38.45
CA GLU A 171 -1.58 74.70 -39.29
C GLU A 171 -2.81 75.38 -39.90
N ASN A 172 -3.81 74.61 -40.35
CA ASN A 172 -5.08 75.16 -40.82
C ASN A 172 -5.80 75.96 -39.72
N LEU A 173 -5.83 75.42 -38.50
CA LEU A 173 -6.40 76.09 -37.34
C LEU A 173 -5.66 77.39 -37.01
N ARG A 174 -4.32 77.39 -37.09
CA ARG A 174 -3.50 78.58 -36.88
C ARG A 174 -3.82 79.68 -37.90
N CYS A 175 -3.81 79.36 -39.18
CA CYS A 175 -4.11 80.32 -40.25
C CYS A 175 -5.52 80.89 -40.12
N ARG A 176 -6.52 80.03 -39.83
CA ARG A 176 -7.90 80.47 -39.66
C ARG A 176 -8.07 81.34 -38.42
N GLY A 177 -7.43 80.99 -37.30
CA GLY A 177 -7.40 81.82 -36.09
C GLY A 177 -6.78 83.20 -36.34
N GLY A 178 -5.68 83.27 -37.11
CA GLY A 178 -5.05 84.53 -37.49
C GLY A 178 -5.95 85.43 -38.35
N ALA A 179 -6.65 84.84 -39.33
CA ALA A 179 -7.59 85.59 -40.18
C ALA A 179 -8.74 86.19 -39.35
N VAL A 180 -9.35 85.38 -38.48
CA VAL A 180 -10.44 85.83 -37.60
C VAL A 180 -9.96 86.91 -36.62
N ALA A 181 -8.78 86.76 -36.03
CA ALA A 181 -8.23 87.78 -35.14
C ALA A 181 -8.00 89.13 -35.85
N LYS A 182 -7.55 89.09 -37.12
CA LYS A 182 -7.37 90.29 -37.94
C LYS A 182 -8.71 90.95 -38.27
N GLU A 183 -9.70 90.17 -38.68
CA GLU A 183 -11.06 90.64 -38.95
C GLU A 183 -11.67 91.32 -37.72
N ILE A 184 -11.55 90.71 -36.54
CA ILE A 184 -12.00 91.30 -35.28
C ILE A 184 -11.26 92.61 -34.98
N SER A 185 -9.93 92.66 -35.17
CA SER A 185 -9.14 93.88 -34.95
C SER A 185 -9.55 95.03 -35.88
N GLU A 186 -9.82 94.72 -37.15
CA GLU A 186 -10.29 95.70 -38.13
C GLU A 186 -11.71 96.19 -37.79
N ALA A 187 -12.62 95.27 -37.46
CA ALA A 187 -13.97 95.62 -37.01
C ALA A 187 -13.95 96.52 -35.77
N MET A 188 -13.07 96.24 -34.80
CA MET A 188 -12.86 97.11 -33.63
C MET A 188 -12.39 98.51 -34.02
N LYS A 189 -11.43 98.63 -34.95
CA LYS A 189 -10.96 99.96 -35.41
C LYS A 189 -12.06 100.77 -36.09
N VAL A 190 -12.94 100.11 -36.86
CA VAL A 190 -14.07 100.77 -37.55
C VAL A 190 -15.17 101.19 -36.58
N THR A 191 -15.33 100.49 -35.46
CA THR A 191 -16.32 100.81 -34.42
C THR A 191 -15.84 101.84 -33.38
N THR A 192 -14.61 102.36 -33.50
CA THR A 192 -14.04 103.35 -32.56
C THR A 192 -14.13 104.81 -33.06
N TYR A 193 -15.13 105.14 -33.90
CA TYR A 193 -15.52 106.53 -34.20
C TYR A 193 -17.02 106.73 -33.97
#